data_AF-A0A2H4FVU1-F1
#
_entry.id   AF-A0A2H4FVU1-F1
#
_cell.length_a   1.000
_cell.length_b   1.000
_cell.length_c   1.000
_cell.angle_alpha   90.00
_cell.angle_beta   90.00
_cell.angle_gamma   90.00
#
_symmetry.space_group_name_H-M   'P 1'
#
loop_
_entity.id
_entity.type
_entity.pdbx_description
1 polymer ?
#
loop_
_entity_poly.entity_id
_entity_poly.type
_entity_poly.pdbx_seq_one_letter_code
_entity_poly.pdbx_strand_id
1 'polypeptide(L)'
;MINKKKILQQKIFRHISNRVTVQKKFFPVKTYEKYLNHCKSIHENTDENNTILEKHHILPKSLGGTDESSNIIKLTPRQHILAHLLRYLELGNENDRKAYIFRIASKDYNPKNHGQRMVLLHRARGTSFWDSETQRKLGKRGGLVGGSRNTKAQFDARSKVGQTWGKHVGMTNQSIELKESISKFLLFSHKNGTQVLVSPSETGAEVFEKLHKAVHEIGQENLFSLEYVQKAKKGGPMYGLIRGSKKSIYGWSILSRIDDINEILND
;
A
#
# COMPACT_ATOMS: atom_id res chain seq x y z
N MET A 1 -39.52 -28.72 15.99
CA MET A 1 -39.97 -28.41 14.61
C MET A 1 -38.80 -27.88 13.78
N ILE A 2 -38.08 -28.75 13.07
CA ILE A 2 -37.04 -28.31 12.14
C ILE A 2 -37.72 -27.53 10.99
N ASN A 3 -37.26 -26.29 10.85
CA ASN A 3 -37.96 -25.15 10.28
C ASN A 3 -38.33 -25.35 8.80
N LYS A 4 -39.63 -25.49 8.48
CA LYS A 4 -40.16 -25.59 7.10
C LYS A 4 -39.57 -24.52 6.16
N LYS A 5 -39.27 -23.32 6.68
CA LYS A 5 -38.61 -22.22 5.96
C LYS A 5 -37.19 -22.59 5.50
N LYS A 6 -36.40 -23.27 6.34
CA LYS A 6 -35.03 -23.70 6.04
C LYS A 6 -35.02 -24.79 4.96
N ILE A 7 -35.98 -25.72 5.02
CA ILE A 7 -36.18 -26.75 4.00
C ILE A 7 -36.58 -26.13 2.66
N LEU A 8 -37.52 -25.17 2.68
CA LEU A 8 -37.93 -24.44 1.47
C LEU A 8 -36.76 -23.66 0.85
N GLN A 9 -35.97 -22.96 1.67
CA GLN A 9 -34.76 -22.28 1.21
C GLN A 9 -33.75 -23.23 0.57
N GLN A 10 -33.51 -24.40 1.17
CA GLN A 10 -32.62 -25.42 0.60
C GLN A 10 -33.15 -25.98 -0.72
N LYS A 11 -34.46 -26.23 -0.84
CA LYS A 11 -35.10 -26.68 -2.09
C LYS A 11 -34.98 -25.62 -3.19
N ILE A 12 -35.26 -24.36 -2.88
CA ILE A 12 -35.10 -23.23 -3.81
C ILE A 12 -33.64 -23.12 -4.24
N PHE A 13 -32.70 -23.18 -3.29
CA PHE A 13 -31.27 -23.08 -3.59
C PHE A 13 -30.77 -24.23 -4.47
N ARG A 14 -31.21 -25.46 -4.19
CA ARG A 14 -30.88 -26.64 -5.00
C ARG A 14 -31.47 -26.54 -6.39
N HIS A 15 -32.71 -26.05 -6.52
CA HIS A 15 -33.36 -25.81 -7.81
C HIS A 15 -32.64 -24.75 -8.64
N ILE A 16 -32.26 -23.63 -8.01
CA ILE A 16 -31.47 -22.57 -8.64
C ILE A 16 -30.12 -23.11 -9.10
N SER A 17 -29.38 -23.76 -8.18
CA SER A 17 -28.05 -24.31 -8.48
C SER A 17 -28.12 -25.34 -9.60
N ASN A 18 -29.04 -26.32 -9.54
CA ASN A 18 -29.17 -27.35 -10.57
C ASN A 18 -29.46 -26.77 -11.95
N ARG A 19 -30.32 -25.75 -12.06
CA ARG A 19 -30.62 -25.10 -13.35
C ARG A 19 -29.45 -24.27 -13.86
N VAL A 20 -28.71 -23.60 -12.96
CA VAL A 20 -27.46 -22.93 -13.33
C VAL A 20 -26.41 -23.93 -13.82
N THR A 21 -26.24 -25.06 -13.13
CA THR A 21 -25.30 -26.14 -13.52
C THR A 21 -25.65 -26.73 -14.89
N VAL A 22 -26.94 -26.78 -15.24
CA VAL A 22 -27.43 -27.22 -16.56
C VAL A 22 -27.43 -26.06 -17.59
N GLN A 23 -26.82 -24.91 -17.27
CA GLN A 23 -26.76 -23.69 -18.10
C GLN A 23 -28.12 -23.18 -18.60
N LYS A 24 -29.21 -23.49 -17.91
CA LYS A 24 -30.52 -22.90 -18.22
C LYS A 24 -30.53 -21.47 -17.68
N LYS A 25 -30.47 -20.48 -18.58
CA LYS A 25 -30.52 -19.05 -18.25
C LYS A 25 -31.78 -18.75 -17.43
N PHE A 26 -31.61 -18.10 -16.26
CA PHE A 26 -32.75 -17.67 -15.43
C PHE A 26 -33.38 -16.39 -15.93
N PHE A 27 -32.54 -15.51 -16.47
CA PHE A 27 -32.96 -14.25 -17.05
C PHE A 27 -32.61 -14.19 -18.54
N PRO A 28 -33.33 -13.37 -19.32
CA PRO A 28 -32.96 -13.08 -20.70
C PRO A 28 -31.51 -12.59 -20.81
N VAL A 29 -30.92 -12.78 -21.98
CA VAL A 29 -29.61 -12.19 -22.29
C VAL A 29 -29.70 -10.66 -22.18
N LYS A 30 -28.65 -10.04 -21.67
CA LYS A 30 -28.50 -8.61 -21.39
C LYS A 30 -29.27 -8.08 -20.19
N THR A 31 -29.81 -8.94 -19.31
CA THR A 31 -30.46 -8.45 -18.06
C THR A 31 -29.47 -7.73 -17.15
N TYR A 32 -28.26 -8.26 -16.99
CA TYR A 32 -27.18 -7.64 -16.24
C TYR A 32 -26.77 -6.29 -16.87
N GLU A 33 -26.57 -6.26 -18.19
CA GLU A 33 -26.21 -5.03 -18.92
C GLU A 33 -27.29 -3.94 -18.77
N LYS A 34 -28.57 -4.29 -18.94
CA LYS A 34 -29.70 -3.37 -18.72
C LYS A 34 -29.72 -2.81 -17.30
N TYR A 35 -29.45 -3.64 -16.31
CA TYR A 35 -29.38 -3.22 -14.92
C TYR A 35 -28.24 -2.21 -14.67
N LEU A 36 -27.07 -2.45 -15.26
CA LEU A 36 -25.95 -1.51 -15.16
C LEU A 36 -26.26 -0.16 -15.83
N ASN A 37 -26.88 -0.19 -17.01
CA ASN A 37 -27.31 1.03 -17.71
C ASN A 37 -28.32 1.83 -16.88
N HIS A 38 -29.27 1.15 -16.25
CA HIS A 38 -30.21 1.78 -15.32
C HIS A 38 -29.52 2.41 -14.11
N CYS A 39 -28.55 1.72 -13.50
CA CYS A 39 -27.78 2.30 -12.40
C CYS A 39 -27.00 3.53 -12.84
N LYS A 40 -26.41 3.49 -14.05
CA LYS A 40 -25.67 4.61 -14.63
C LYS A 40 -26.57 5.84 -14.81
N SER A 41 -27.77 5.68 -15.36
CA SER A 41 -28.72 6.78 -15.54
C SER A 41 -29.20 7.41 -14.23
N ILE A 42 -29.28 6.61 -13.15
CA ILE A 42 -29.62 7.14 -11.82
C ILE A 42 -28.47 8.01 -11.30
N HIS A 43 -27.23 7.51 -11.40
CA HIS A 43 -26.06 8.20 -10.85
C HIS A 43 -25.64 9.43 -11.64
N GLU A 44 -25.97 9.52 -12.94
CA GLU A 44 -25.75 10.73 -13.75
C GLU A 44 -26.48 11.97 -13.19
N ASN A 45 -27.50 11.79 -12.35
CA ASN A 45 -28.31 12.86 -11.76
C ASN A 45 -28.21 12.96 -10.24
N THR A 46 -27.26 12.28 -9.60
CA THR A 46 -27.12 12.25 -8.13
C THR A 46 -25.83 12.94 -7.69
N ASP A 47 -25.92 13.88 -6.74
CA ASP A 47 -24.73 14.51 -6.13
C ASP A 47 -23.79 13.46 -5.52
N GLU A 48 -22.58 13.33 -6.09
CA GLU A 48 -21.58 12.34 -5.68
C GLU A 48 -21.13 12.52 -4.21
N ASN A 49 -21.36 13.68 -3.61
CA ASN A 49 -20.78 14.09 -2.33
C ASN A 49 -21.35 13.39 -1.09
N ASN A 50 -22.46 12.66 -1.19
CA ASN A 50 -23.10 12.05 -0.01
C ASN A 50 -23.43 10.54 -0.15
N THR A 51 -23.01 9.90 -1.25
CA THR A 51 -23.30 8.48 -1.49
C THR A 51 -22.03 7.65 -1.55
N ILE A 52 -21.92 6.64 -0.69
CA ILE A 52 -20.80 5.68 -0.74
C ILE A 52 -20.95 4.82 -1.99
N LEU A 53 -20.03 5.00 -2.93
CA LEU A 53 -19.96 4.26 -4.18
C LEU A 53 -18.71 3.38 -4.22
N GLU A 54 -18.86 2.21 -4.84
CA GLU A 54 -17.80 1.22 -4.99
C GLU A 54 -17.56 0.93 -6.48
N LYS A 55 -16.29 0.74 -6.84
CA LYS A 55 -15.93 0.32 -8.19
C LYS A 55 -16.32 -1.14 -8.41
N HIS A 56 -17.07 -1.40 -9.48
CA HIS A 56 -17.46 -2.72 -9.92
C HIS A 56 -16.97 -2.94 -11.35
N HIS A 57 -16.30 -4.06 -11.60
CA HIS A 57 -15.92 -4.46 -12.96
C HIS A 57 -17.11 -5.10 -13.68
N ILE A 58 -17.47 -4.56 -14.86
CA ILE A 58 -18.55 -5.08 -15.71
C ILE A 58 -18.22 -6.51 -16.17
N LEU A 59 -17.02 -6.67 -16.73
CA LEU A 59 -16.35 -7.95 -16.90
C LEU A 59 -15.25 -8.05 -15.81
N PRO A 60 -15.30 -8.99 -14.87
CA PRO A 60 -14.27 -9.13 -13.86
C PRO A 60 -12.98 -9.68 -14.45
N LYS A 61 -11.88 -9.35 -13.77
CA LYS A 61 -10.52 -9.74 -14.14
C LYS A 61 -10.32 -11.24 -14.32
N SER A 62 -11.02 -12.05 -13.53
CA SER A 62 -10.96 -13.51 -13.64
C SER A 62 -11.47 -14.05 -14.98
N LEU A 63 -12.18 -13.22 -15.75
CA LEU A 63 -12.65 -13.50 -17.10
C LEU A 63 -11.99 -12.60 -18.15
N GLY A 64 -10.86 -11.97 -17.83
CA GLY A 64 -10.11 -11.12 -18.77
C GLY A 64 -10.55 -9.65 -18.83
N GLY A 65 -11.38 -9.20 -17.90
CA GLY A 65 -11.73 -7.77 -17.81
C GLY A 65 -10.56 -6.87 -17.42
N THR A 66 -10.52 -5.67 -17.99
CA THR A 66 -9.48 -4.66 -17.78
C THR A 66 -9.80 -3.70 -16.63
N ASP A 67 -8.83 -2.90 -16.20
CA ASP A 67 -9.03 -1.79 -15.25
C ASP A 67 -9.42 -0.48 -15.94
N GLU A 68 -9.78 -0.53 -17.22
CA GLU A 68 -10.19 0.65 -17.99
C GLU A 68 -11.51 1.21 -17.49
N SER A 69 -11.69 2.53 -17.62
CA SER A 69 -12.92 3.22 -17.22
C SER A 69 -14.16 2.67 -17.93
N SER A 70 -14.02 2.16 -19.15
CA SER A 70 -15.09 1.51 -19.92
C SER A 70 -15.59 0.20 -19.31
N ASN A 71 -14.75 -0.47 -18.49
CA ASN A 71 -15.08 -1.73 -17.83
C ASN A 71 -15.40 -1.55 -16.32
N ILE A 72 -15.44 -0.31 -15.83
CA ILE A 72 -15.68 0.00 -14.42
C ILE A 72 -16.91 0.88 -14.28
N ILE A 73 -17.83 0.47 -13.40
CA ILE A 73 -19.00 1.26 -13.01
C ILE A 73 -19.00 1.50 -11.50
N LYS A 74 -19.40 2.70 -11.07
CA LYS A 74 -19.59 3.05 -9.65
C LYS A 74 -21.00 2.62 -9.22
N LEU A 75 -21.08 1.72 -8.23
CA LEU A 75 -22.33 1.19 -7.69
C LEU A 75 -22.40 1.41 -6.18
N THR A 76 -23.60 1.68 -5.64
CA THR A 76 -23.84 1.57 -4.21
C THR A 76 -23.62 0.13 -3.72
N PRO A 77 -23.35 -0.11 -2.43
CA PRO A 77 -23.13 -1.46 -1.92
C PRO A 77 -24.29 -2.42 -2.22
N ARG A 78 -25.54 -1.92 -2.20
CA ARG A 78 -26.74 -2.68 -2.56
C ARG A 78 -26.78 -3.03 -4.04
N GLN A 79 -26.49 -2.06 -4.91
CA GLN A 79 -26.47 -2.31 -6.35
C GLN A 79 -25.35 -3.29 -6.73
N HIS A 80 -24.18 -3.17 -6.12
CA HIS A 80 -23.05 -4.07 -6.33
C HIS A 80 -23.40 -5.54 -5.97
N ILE A 81 -24.11 -5.75 -4.85
CA ILE A 81 -24.62 -7.08 -4.47
C ILE A 81 -25.54 -7.64 -5.56
N LEU A 82 -26.49 -6.82 -6.03
CA LEU A 82 -27.46 -7.24 -7.05
C LEU A 82 -26.78 -7.51 -8.40
N ALA A 83 -25.77 -6.72 -8.77
CA ALA A 83 -24.99 -6.89 -9.98
C ALA A 83 -24.34 -8.30 -10.04
N HIS A 84 -23.70 -8.75 -8.96
CA HIS A 84 -23.16 -10.12 -8.89
C HIS A 84 -24.25 -11.20 -8.99
N LEU A 85 -25.41 -10.99 -8.34
CA LEU A 85 -26.51 -11.95 -8.41
C LEU A 85 -27.07 -12.08 -9.84
N LEU A 86 -27.34 -10.95 -10.50
CA LEU A 86 -27.89 -10.93 -11.86
C LEU A 86 -26.92 -11.58 -12.84
N ARG A 87 -25.63 -11.27 -12.74
CA ARG A 87 -24.59 -11.84 -13.60
C ARG A 87 -24.47 -13.36 -13.41
N TYR A 88 -24.57 -13.85 -12.17
CA TYR A 88 -24.64 -15.28 -11.88
C TYR A 88 -25.88 -15.94 -12.47
N LEU A 89 -27.05 -15.32 -12.33
CA LEU A 89 -28.31 -15.89 -12.83
C LEU A 89 -28.41 -15.87 -14.36
N GLU A 90 -27.77 -14.90 -15.01
CA GLU A 90 -27.71 -14.80 -16.47
C GLU A 90 -26.66 -15.73 -17.09
N LEU A 91 -25.43 -15.76 -16.55
CA LEU A 91 -24.28 -16.43 -17.16
C LEU A 91 -23.88 -17.74 -16.47
N GLY A 92 -24.39 -18.00 -15.26
CA GLY A 92 -24.09 -19.22 -14.49
C GLY A 92 -22.69 -19.29 -13.89
N ASN A 93 -21.95 -18.17 -13.83
CA ASN A 93 -20.57 -18.18 -13.37
C ASN A 93 -20.46 -18.28 -11.84
N GLU A 94 -19.87 -19.35 -11.34
CA GLU A 94 -19.75 -19.63 -9.91
C GLU A 94 -18.98 -18.55 -9.12
N ASN A 95 -18.05 -17.84 -9.75
CA ASN A 95 -17.31 -16.76 -9.10
C ASN A 95 -18.23 -15.57 -8.76
N ASP A 96 -19.25 -15.29 -9.56
CA ASP A 96 -20.26 -14.29 -9.25
C ASP A 96 -21.15 -14.71 -8.08
N ARG A 97 -21.49 -16.01 -8.01
CA ARG A 97 -22.22 -16.56 -6.85
C ARG A 97 -21.43 -16.38 -5.57
N LYS A 98 -20.14 -16.69 -5.60
CA LYS A 98 -19.23 -16.52 -4.47
C LYS A 98 -19.14 -15.05 -4.06
N ALA A 99 -19.00 -14.14 -5.03
CA ALA A 99 -18.98 -12.69 -4.77
C ALA A 99 -20.29 -12.21 -4.13
N TYR A 100 -21.45 -12.63 -4.66
CA TYR A 100 -22.75 -12.34 -4.07
C TYR A 100 -22.85 -12.84 -2.61
N ILE A 101 -22.54 -14.12 -2.36
CA ILE A 101 -22.58 -14.73 -1.02
C ILE A 101 -21.66 -13.99 -0.05
N PHE A 102 -20.43 -13.71 -0.48
CA PHE A 102 -19.45 -12.99 0.30
C PHE A 102 -19.99 -11.63 0.76
N ARG A 103 -20.63 -10.89 -0.16
CA ARG A 103 -21.15 -9.55 0.12
C ARG A 103 -22.36 -9.55 1.05
N ILE A 104 -23.27 -10.53 0.93
CA ILE A 104 -24.47 -10.60 1.80
C ILE A 104 -24.15 -11.16 3.20
N ALA A 105 -23.14 -12.02 3.33
CA ALA A 105 -22.73 -12.62 4.59
C ALA A 105 -21.90 -11.64 5.47
N SER A 106 -21.55 -10.49 4.91
CA SER A 106 -20.61 -9.51 5.46
C SER A 106 -21.29 -8.37 6.22
N LYS A 107 -22.49 -8.54 6.77
CA LYS A 107 -23.18 -7.47 7.53
C LYS A 107 -22.40 -6.97 8.76
N ASP A 108 -21.55 -7.82 9.36
CA ASP A 108 -20.65 -7.50 10.49
C ASP A 108 -19.17 -7.66 10.10
N TYR A 109 -18.82 -7.24 8.87
CA TYR A 109 -17.53 -7.54 8.26
C TYR A 109 -16.38 -6.74 8.86
N ASN A 110 -15.65 -7.37 9.77
CA ASN A 110 -14.27 -7.02 10.05
C ASN A 110 -13.35 -7.78 9.07
N PRO A 111 -12.72 -7.10 8.09
CA PRO A 111 -11.88 -7.75 7.08
C PRO A 111 -10.73 -8.58 7.68
N LYS A 112 -10.18 -8.14 8.82
CA LYS A 112 -9.11 -8.84 9.54
C LYS A 112 -9.60 -10.19 10.08
N ASN A 113 -10.77 -10.21 10.71
CA ASN A 113 -11.35 -11.41 11.30
C ASN A 113 -11.85 -12.39 10.22
N HIS A 114 -12.41 -11.87 9.12
CA HIS A 114 -12.85 -12.72 8.01
C HIS A 114 -11.66 -13.41 7.32
N GLY A 115 -10.58 -12.66 7.06
CA GLY A 115 -9.35 -13.24 6.51
C GLY A 115 -8.80 -14.37 7.38
N GLN A 116 -8.73 -14.16 8.71
CA GLN A 116 -8.30 -15.19 9.66
C GLN A 116 -9.22 -16.42 9.65
N ARG A 117 -10.54 -16.23 9.65
CA ARG A 117 -11.51 -17.33 9.56
C ARG A 117 -11.37 -18.12 8.27
N MET A 118 -11.18 -17.45 7.14
CA MET A 118 -10.96 -18.12 5.85
C MET A 118 -9.63 -18.89 5.83
N VAL A 119 -8.56 -18.34 6.41
CA VAL A 119 -7.28 -19.04 6.56
C VAL A 119 -7.45 -20.32 7.38
N LEU A 120 -8.14 -20.24 8.52
CA LEU A 120 -8.44 -21.41 9.37
C LEU A 120 -9.28 -22.45 8.63
N LEU A 121 -10.30 -22.02 7.90
CA LEU A 121 -11.16 -22.89 7.11
C LEU A 121 -10.39 -23.61 5.99
N HIS A 122 -9.54 -22.87 5.25
CA HIS A 122 -8.71 -23.44 4.20
C HIS A 122 -7.67 -24.41 4.78
N ARG A 123 -7.11 -24.11 5.96
CA ARG A 123 -6.17 -24.99 6.67
C ARG A 123 -6.86 -26.29 7.09
N ALA A 124 -8.03 -26.20 7.75
CA ALA A 124 -8.79 -27.37 8.18
C ALA A 124 -9.23 -28.25 7.01
N ARG A 125 -9.52 -27.65 5.85
CA ARG A 125 -9.90 -28.36 4.63
C ARG A 125 -8.72 -28.84 3.78
N GLY A 126 -7.49 -28.43 4.09
CA GLY A 126 -6.32 -28.70 3.24
C GLY A 126 -6.45 -28.14 1.82
N THR A 127 -7.07 -26.96 1.66
CA THR A 127 -7.34 -26.34 0.35
C THR A 127 -6.52 -25.07 0.14
N SER A 128 -6.47 -24.59 -1.12
CA SER A 128 -5.79 -23.35 -1.50
C SER A 128 -4.30 -23.41 -1.16
N PHE A 129 -3.78 -22.45 -0.37
CA PHE A 129 -2.38 -22.44 0.06
C PHE A 129 -1.98 -23.68 0.87
N TRP A 130 -2.93 -24.39 1.50
CA TRP A 130 -2.65 -25.58 2.31
C TRP A 130 -2.78 -26.89 1.53
N ASP A 131 -3.12 -26.82 0.24
CA ASP A 131 -3.09 -27.97 -0.66
C ASP A 131 -1.67 -28.17 -1.21
N SER A 132 -1.13 -29.37 -1.06
CA SER A 132 0.26 -29.69 -1.46
C SER A 132 0.46 -29.56 -2.96
N GLU A 133 -0.55 -29.88 -3.78
CA GLU A 133 -0.43 -29.74 -5.24
C GLU A 133 -0.38 -28.27 -5.65
N THR A 134 -1.23 -27.43 -5.04
CA THR A 134 -1.23 -25.98 -5.20
C THR A 134 0.10 -25.36 -4.77
N GLN A 135 0.64 -25.75 -3.61
CA GLN A 135 1.96 -25.31 -3.15
C GLN A 135 3.06 -25.69 -4.15
N ARG A 136 3.03 -26.92 -4.68
CA ARG A 136 3.98 -27.38 -5.72
C ARG A 136 3.86 -26.55 -7.00
N LYS A 137 2.64 -26.29 -7.49
CA LYS A 137 2.40 -25.47 -8.69
C LYS A 137 2.91 -24.04 -8.48
N LEU A 138 2.62 -23.43 -7.33
CA LEU A 138 3.12 -22.10 -6.97
C LEU A 138 4.65 -22.08 -6.84
N GLY A 139 5.23 -23.11 -6.24
CA GLY A 139 6.67 -23.31 -6.15
C GLY A 139 7.34 -23.38 -7.52
N LYS A 140 6.76 -24.12 -8.47
CA LYS A 140 7.26 -24.19 -9.86
C LYS A 140 7.15 -22.87 -10.62
N ARG A 141 6.12 -22.06 -10.37
CA ARG A 141 6.02 -20.69 -10.94
C ARG A 141 7.15 -19.81 -10.42
N GLY A 142 7.56 -20.05 -9.18
CA GLY A 142 8.83 -19.58 -8.66
C GLY A 142 9.98 -20.54 -8.99
N GLY A 143 10.24 -20.92 -10.24
CA GLY A 143 11.48 -21.60 -10.66
C GLY A 143 11.92 -22.87 -9.90
N LEU A 144 13.19 -23.30 -10.11
CA LEU A 144 13.76 -24.53 -9.52
C LEU A 144 14.13 -24.40 -8.03
N VAL A 145 14.38 -23.17 -7.56
CA VAL A 145 14.73 -22.87 -6.16
C VAL A 145 13.99 -21.59 -5.73
N GLY A 146 12.66 -21.61 -5.65
CA GLY A 146 11.90 -20.44 -5.18
C GLY A 146 12.19 -19.14 -5.96
N GLY A 147 12.46 -19.25 -7.26
CA GLY A 147 11.95 -18.37 -8.32
C GLY A 147 12.70 -17.09 -8.55
N SER A 148 13.26 -16.57 -7.49
CA SER A 148 14.02 -15.35 -7.52
C SER A 148 15.13 -15.36 -6.48
N ARG A 149 15.28 -16.44 -5.68
CA ARG A 149 16.34 -16.52 -4.67
C ARG A 149 17.71 -16.31 -5.33
N ASN A 150 18.39 -15.23 -4.91
CA ASN A 150 19.70 -14.79 -5.41
C ASN A 150 19.75 -14.43 -6.91
N THR A 151 18.61 -14.12 -7.55
CA THR A 151 18.62 -13.62 -8.93
C THR A 151 18.77 -12.11 -8.97
N LYS A 152 19.30 -11.60 -10.08
CA LYS A 152 19.37 -10.16 -10.35
C LYS A 152 17.98 -9.50 -10.28
N ALA A 153 16.95 -10.17 -10.81
CA ALA A 153 15.57 -9.73 -10.71
C ALA A 153 15.06 -9.57 -9.27
N GLN A 154 15.43 -10.47 -8.34
CA GLN A 154 15.10 -10.30 -6.91
C GLN A 154 15.86 -9.14 -6.29
N PHE A 155 17.15 -8.99 -6.61
CA PHE A 155 17.94 -7.87 -6.12
C PHE A 155 17.33 -6.55 -6.58
N ASP A 156 16.99 -6.42 -7.85
CA ASP A 156 16.42 -5.21 -8.43
C ASP A 156 15.03 -4.92 -7.87
N ALA A 157 14.19 -5.94 -7.69
CA ALA A 157 12.88 -5.79 -7.03
C ALA A 157 13.02 -5.33 -5.57
N ARG A 158 13.95 -5.92 -4.79
CA ARG A 158 14.24 -5.50 -3.41
C ARG A 158 14.81 -4.09 -3.36
N SER A 159 15.70 -3.76 -4.28
CA SER A 159 16.30 -2.42 -4.39
C SER A 159 15.22 -1.37 -4.68
N LYS A 160 14.33 -1.62 -5.64
CA LYS A 160 13.20 -0.73 -5.97
C LYS A 160 12.28 -0.51 -4.77
N VAL A 161 11.88 -1.58 -4.09
CA VAL A 161 11.07 -1.48 -2.86
C VAL A 161 11.80 -0.70 -1.77
N GLY A 162 13.09 -0.96 -1.58
CA GLY A 162 13.94 -0.24 -0.63
C GLY A 162 14.07 1.26 -0.96
N GLN A 163 14.20 1.63 -2.23
CA GLN A 163 14.25 3.03 -2.65
C GLN A 163 12.90 3.74 -2.44
N THR A 164 11.79 3.09 -2.81
CA THR A 164 10.46 3.70 -2.70
C THR A 164 9.98 3.78 -1.26
N TRP A 165 10.04 2.69 -0.51
CA TRP A 165 9.46 2.60 0.83
C TRP A 165 10.49 2.80 1.94
N GLY A 166 11.76 2.49 1.70
CA GLY A 166 12.82 2.69 2.69
C GLY A 166 13.05 4.17 3.03
N LYS A 167 12.98 5.09 2.05
CA LYS A 167 13.02 6.53 2.33
C LYS A 167 11.85 6.93 3.23
N HIS A 168 10.63 6.54 2.87
CA HIS A 168 9.41 6.88 3.62
C HIS A 168 9.46 6.34 5.06
N VAL A 169 9.73 5.03 5.23
CA VAL A 169 9.86 4.40 6.55
C VAL A 169 11.00 5.02 7.35
N GLY A 170 12.12 5.33 6.71
CA GLY A 170 13.23 6.04 7.32
C GLY A 170 12.82 7.40 7.87
N MET A 171 12.09 8.21 7.10
CA MET A 171 11.55 9.51 7.52
C MET A 171 10.55 9.38 8.66
N THR A 172 9.62 8.43 8.59
CA THR A 172 8.62 8.19 9.64
C THR A 172 9.30 7.85 10.96
N ASN A 173 10.30 6.96 10.92
CA ASN A 173 11.02 6.45 12.09
C ASN A 173 12.15 7.36 12.60
N GLN A 174 12.37 8.54 12.02
CA GLN A 174 13.30 9.51 12.61
C GLN A 174 12.81 9.95 13.99
N SER A 175 13.74 10.11 14.94
CA SER A 175 13.42 10.57 16.29
C SER A 175 12.91 12.01 16.27
N ILE A 176 12.11 12.39 17.27
CA ILE A 176 11.49 13.73 17.35
C ILE A 176 12.59 14.79 17.40
N GLU A 177 13.63 14.57 18.19
CA GLU A 177 14.76 15.50 18.37
C GLU A 177 15.55 15.70 17.08
N LEU A 178 15.66 14.63 16.26
CA LEU A 178 16.30 14.73 14.96
C LEU A 178 15.45 15.59 14.02
N LYS A 179 14.14 15.33 13.94
CA LYS A 179 13.21 16.09 13.09
C LYS A 179 13.20 17.58 13.45
N GLU A 180 13.13 17.88 14.74
CA GLU A 180 13.17 19.26 15.25
C GLU A 180 14.51 19.95 14.94
N SER A 181 15.63 19.24 15.04
CA SER A 181 16.93 19.83 14.73
C SER A 181 17.10 20.10 13.23
N ILE A 182 16.71 19.15 12.36
CA ILE A 182 16.90 19.30 10.91
C ILE A 182 15.90 20.25 10.26
N SER A 183 14.79 20.60 10.93
CA SER A 183 13.86 21.63 10.44
C SER A 183 14.38 23.06 10.61
N LYS A 184 15.50 23.24 11.33
CA LYS A 184 16.12 24.53 11.65
C LYS A 184 17.39 24.76 10.82
N PHE A 185 17.82 26.02 10.74
CA PHE A 185 19.18 26.34 10.30
C PHE A 185 20.18 25.89 11.36
N LEU A 186 21.25 25.21 10.94
CA LEU A 186 22.27 24.66 11.82
C LEU A 186 23.59 25.40 11.60
N LEU A 187 24.05 26.14 12.60
CA LEU A 187 25.37 26.77 12.59
C LEU A 187 26.42 25.79 13.10
N PHE A 188 27.12 25.15 12.16
CA PHE A 188 28.25 24.29 12.46
C PHE A 188 29.50 25.12 12.73
N SER A 189 30.27 24.73 13.74
CA SER A 189 31.57 25.31 14.06
C SER A 189 32.61 24.22 14.18
N HIS A 190 33.75 24.41 13.54
CA HIS A 190 34.88 23.51 13.65
C HIS A 190 35.95 24.10 14.59
N LYS A 191 36.70 23.23 15.26
CA LYS A 191 37.77 23.59 16.22
C LYS A 191 38.87 24.52 15.69
N ASN A 192 39.00 24.67 14.37
CA ASN A 192 39.95 25.59 13.74
C ASN A 192 39.37 27.00 13.54
N GLY A 193 38.15 27.27 14.01
CA GLY A 193 37.46 28.56 13.89
C GLY A 193 36.49 28.64 12.72
N THR A 194 36.48 27.67 11.80
CA THR A 194 35.59 27.67 10.64
C THR A 194 34.13 27.51 11.06
N GLN A 195 33.25 28.36 10.54
CA GLN A 195 31.82 28.28 10.77
C GLN A 195 31.07 28.16 9.45
N VAL A 196 30.04 27.31 9.45
CA VAL A 196 29.26 26.99 8.26
C VAL A 196 27.79 26.89 8.64
N LEU A 197 26.95 27.63 7.94
CA LEU A 197 25.50 27.57 8.11
C LEU A 197 24.90 26.54 7.15
N VAL A 198 24.14 25.58 7.69
CA VAL A 198 23.42 24.57 6.91
C VAL A 198 21.93 24.84 7.00
N SER A 199 21.26 24.91 5.84
CA SER A 199 19.82 25.14 5.77
C SER A 199 18.99 23.93 6.22
N PRO A 200 17.70 24.14 6.59
CA PRO A 200 16.77 23.07 6.92
C PRO A 200 16.75 21.94 5.89
N SER A 201 16.57 20.71 6.36
CA SER A 201 16.73 19.47 5.58
C SER A 201 15.67 18.42 5.94
N GLU A 202 15.33 17.52 5.01
CA GLU A 202 14.37 16.43 5.25
C GLU A 202 14.99 15.27 6.03
N THR A 203 16.31 15.11 5.94
CA THR A 203 17.04 14.00 6.57
C THR A 203 18.38 14.44 7.14
N GLY A 204 18.86 13.76 8.18
CA GLY A 204 20.24 14.00 8.66
C GLY A 204 21.32 13.65 7.62
N ALA A 205 21.02 12.78 6.65
CA ALA A 205 21.95 12.49 5.55
C ALA A 205 22.16 13.71 4.64
N GLU A 206 21.09 14.45 4.35
CA GLU A 206 21.10 15.69 3.58
C GLU A 206 21.87 16.81 4.31
N VAL A 207 21.76 16.88 5.64
CA VAL A 207 22.58 17.81 6.45
C VAL A 207 24.07 17.60 6.20
N PHE A 208 24.53 16.35 6.11
CA PHE A 208 25.94 16.05 5.84
C PHE A 208 26.35 16.39 4.40
N GLU A 209 25.46 16.21 3.42
CA GLU A 209 25.72 16.63 2.04
C GLU A 209 25.86 18.15 1.94
N LYS A 210 24.97 18.90 2.60
CA LYS A 210 25.01 20.37 2.66
C LYS A 210 26.24 20.87 3.41
N LEU A 211 26.61 20.25 4.53
CA LEU A 211 27.83 20.58 5.26
C LEU A 211 29.07 20.37 4.39
N HIS A 212 29.18 19.23 3.70
CA HIS A 212 30.29 18.98 2.78
C HIS A 212 30.36 20.02 1.67
N LYS A 213 29.23 20.34 1.04
CA LYS A 213 29.17 21.33 -0.03
C LYS A 213 29.62 22.70 0.47
N ALA A 214 29.11 23.15 1.60
CA ALA A 214 29.44 24.46 2.14
C ALA A 214 30.90 24.54 2.63
N VAL A 215 31.46 23.45 3.18
CA VAL A 215 32.88 23.35 3.52
C VAL A 215 33.79 23.34 2.27
N HIS A 216 33.33 22.74 1.18
CA HIS A 216 34.04 22.75 -0.10
C HIS A 216 33.99 24.13 -0.77
N GLU A 217 32.86 24.82 -0.71
CA GLU A 217 32.69 26.19 -1.26
C GLU A 217 33.63 27.21 -0.60
N ILE A 218 33.98 27.02 0.68
CA ILE A 218 34.97 27.86 1.39
C ILE A 218 36.42 27.36 1.25
N GLY A 219 36.68 26.36 0.40
CA GLY A 219 38.02 25.83 0.12
C GLY A 219 38.63 24.99 1.25
N GLN A 220 37.80 24.44 2.17
CA GLN A 220 38.26 23.67 3.33
C GLN A 220 37.78 22.21 3.31
N GLU A 221 37.74 21.61 2.12
CA GLU A 221 37.24 20.24 1.88
C GLU A 221 37.88 19.15 2.75
N ASN A 222 39.08 19.38 3.25
CA ASN A 222 39.78 18.50 4.19
C ASN A 222 39.07 18.36 5.55
N LEU A 223 38.24 19.33 5.95
CA LEU A 223 37.51 19.30 7.22
C LEU A 223 36.28 18.38 7.18
N PHE A 224 35.73 18.12 6.00
CA PHE A 224 34.58 17.22 5.83
C PHE A 224 34.54 16.66 4.41
N SER A 225 35.33 15.62 4.16
CA SER A 225 35.47 15.01 2.83
C SER A 225 34.26 14.18 2.42
N LEU A 226 34.17 13.86 1.12
CA LEU A 226 33.12 13.00 0.58
C LEU A 226 33.12 11.60 1.24
N GLU A 227 34.29 11.08 1.62
CA GLU A 227 34.39 9.82 2.36
C GLU A 227 33.73 9.91 3.74
N TYR A 228 33.93 11.04 4.44
CA TYR A 228 33.26 11.31 5.72
C TYR A 228 31.75 11.39 5.57
N VAL A 229 31.24 12.02 4.50
CA VAL A 229 29.80 12.04 4.19
C VAL A 229 29.26 10.61 4.07
N GLN A 230 29.93 9.75 3.30
CA GLN A 230 29.49 8.36 3.11
C GLN A 230 29.51 7.56 4.41
N LYS A 231 30.51 7.78 5.28
CA LYS A 231 30.54 7.18 6.61
C LYS A 231 29.41 7.71 7.50
N ALA A 232 29.17 9.01 7.50
CA ALA A 232 28.14 9.65 8.31
C ALA A 232 26.73 9.16 7.92
N LYS A 233 26.45 8.99 6.62
CA LYS A 233 25.16 8.50 6.09
C LYS A 233 24.78 7.08 6.53
N LYS A 234 25.75 6.22 6.87
CA LYS A 234 25.50 4.84 7.32
C LYS A 234 24.92 4.74 8.74
N GLY A 235 24.62 5.89 9.36
CA GLY A 235 24.28 5.97 10.77
C GLY A 235 25.55 6.00 11.61
N GLY A 236 25.51 6.74 12.71
CA GLY A 236 26.69 6.82 13.56
C GLY A 236 26.75 8.04 14.47
N PRO A 237 27.94 8.31 15.03
CA PRO A 237 28.14 9.33 16.05
C PRO A 237 27.67 10.72 15.62
N MET A 238 27.84 11.10 14.34
CA MET A 238 27.45 12.42 13.82
C MET A 238 25.95 12.70 13.92
N TYR A 239 25.08 11.69 13.84
CA TYR A 239 23.66 11.86 14.13
C TYR A 239 23.40 12.24 15.60
N GLY A 240 24.30 11.87 16.51
CA GLY A 240 24.25 12.31 17.90
C GLY A 240 24.56 13.80 18.04
N LEU A 241 25.40 14.36 17.17
CA LEU A 241 25.68 15.80 17.13
C LEU A 241 24.43 16.58 16.71
N ILE A 242 23.77 16.17 15.61
CA ILE A 242 22.54 16.83 15.13
C ILE A 242 21.46 16.78 16.22
N ARG A 243 21.19 15.59 16.78
CA ARG A 243 20.21 15.39 17.87
C ARG A 243 20.54 16.10 19.18
N GLY A 244 21.76 16.62 19.34
CA GLY A 244 22.21 17.24 20.59
C GLY A 244 22.63 16.25 21.69
N SER A 245 22.60 14.94 21.44
CA SER A 245 23.11 13.94 22.39
C SER A 245 24.63 13.91 22.49
N LYS A 246 25.34 14.58 21.56
CA LYS A 246 26.78 14.79 21.60
C LYS A 246 27.10 16.26 21.38
N LYS A 247 28.02 16.81 22.17
CA LYS A 247 28.44 18.23 22.09
C LYS A 247 29.35 18.52 20.90
N SER A 248 30.24 17.59 20.55
CA SER A 248 31.15 17.72 19.41
C SER A 248 31.55 16.36 18.84
N ILE A 249 31.88 16.32 17.55
CA ILE A 249 32.38 15.14 16.82
C ILE A 249 33.29 15.55 15.66
N TYR A 250 34.42 14.85 15.52
CA TYR A 250 35.40 15.10 14.45
C TYR A 250 35.82 16.58 14.32
N GLY A 251 35.87 17.28 15.46
CA GLY A 251 36.18 18.72 15.51
C GLY A 251 34.98 19.64 15.28
N TRP A 252 33.82 19.12 14.87
CA TRP A 252 32.59 19.88 14.64
C TRP A 252 31.69 19.93 15.88
N SER A 253 31.09 21.09 16.14
CA SER A 253 29.99 21.33 17.08
C SER A 253 28.86 22.09 16.38
N ILE A 254 27.66 22.11 16.98
CA ILE A 254 26.54 22.97 16.53
C ILE A 254 26.40 24.08 17.56
N LEU A 255 26.71 25.32 17.16
CA LEU A 255 26.65 26.49 18.05
C LEU A 255 25.21 26.93 18.28
N SER A 256 24.41 26.99 17.22
CA SER A 256 23.02 27.44 17.27
C SER A 256 22.14 26.65 16.31
N ARG A 257 20.85 26.57 16.68
CA ARG A 257 19.76 26.00 15.90
C ARG A 257 18.71 27.08 15.74
N ILE A 258 18.53 27.59 14.53
CA ILE A 258 17.88 28.88 14.29
C ILE A 258 16.62 28.63 13.46
N ASP A 259 15.50 29.20 13.89
CA ASP A 259 14.21 29.01 13.23
C ASP A 259 14.04 29.94 12.02
N ASP A 260 14.47 31.21 12.12
CA ASP A 260 14.48 32.19 11.04
C ASP A 260 15.90 32.75 10.79
N ILE A 261 16.34 32.73 9.53
CA ILE A 261 17.64 33.28 9.13
C ILE A 261 17.78 34.78 9.42
N ASN A 262 16.66 35.51 9.50
CA ASN A 262 16.62 36.92 9.85
C ASN A 262 17.10 37.18 11.30
N GLU A 263 17.10 36.18 12.17
CA GLU A 263 17.67 36.30 13.53
C GLU A 263 19.19 36.46 13.51
N ILE A 264 19.87 36.07 12.42
CA ILE A 264 21.33 36.17 12.26
C ILE A 264 21.73 37.48 11.59
N LEU A 265 20.87 38.02 10.73
CA LEU A 265 21.17 39.20 9.91
C LEU A 265 20.91 40.54 10.63
N ASN A 266 20.30 40.49 11.82
CA ASN A 266 19.94 41.66 12.62
C ASN A 266 20.91 41.94 13.79
N ASP A 267 22.00 41.17 13.91
CA ASP A 267 23.15 41.40 14.80
C ASP A 267 24.41 41.73 13.99
#